data_AF-A0A960TZY2-F1
#
_entry.id   AF-A0A960TZY2-F1
#
_cell.length_a   1.000
_cell.length_b   1.000
_cell.length_c   1.000
_cell.angle_alpha   90.00
_cell.angle_beta   90.00
_cell.angle_gamma   90.00
#
_symmetry.space_group_name_H-M   'P 1'
#
loop_
_entity.id
_entity.type
_entity.pdbx_description
1 polymer ?
#
loop_
_entity_poly.entity_id
_entity_poly.type
_entity_poly.pdbx_seq_one_letter_code
_entity_poly.pdbx_strand_id
1 'polypeptide(L)' 'MNREKSQAFHHQAQRTLVGGVNSPVRAFKSVGGDPVYFESALGAFLRDVDGNEYLDYVGSWGPMILGHGHPDV' A
#
# COMPACT_ATOMS: atom_id res chain seq x y z
N MET A 1 -6.03 -14.02 1.22
CA MET A 1 -6.02 -12.97 0.18
C MET A 1 -4.89 -13.29 -0.79
N ASN A 2 -5.18 -13.26 -2.09
CA ASN A 2 -4.14 -13.41 -3.12
C ASN A 2 -3.28 -12.14 -3.15
N ARG A 3 -1.95 -12.24 -3.25
CA ARG A 3 -1.03 -11.09 -3.31
C ARG A 3 0.10 -11.27 -4.33
N GLU A 4 -0.11 -12.12 -5.34
CA GLU A 4 0.92 -12.48 -6.32
C GLU A 4 1.43 -11.27 -7.12
N LYS A 5 0.56 -10.32 -7.50
CA LYS A 5 0.99 -9.11 -8.21
C LYS A 5 1.77 -8.17 -7.30
N SER A 6 1.32 -7.97 -6.06
CA SER A 6 2.07 -7.19 -5.07
C SER A 6 3.47 -7.75 -4.85
N GLN A 7 3.61 -9.08 -4.75
CA GLN A 7 4.91 -9.76 -4.62
C GLN A 7 5.79 -9.55 -5.86
N ALA A 8 5.22 -9.72 -7.07
CA ALA A 8 5.95 -9.51 -8.32
C ALA A 8 6.45 -8.05 -8.44
N PHE A 9 5.62 -7.08 -8.08
CA PHE A 9 6.01 -5.66 -8.07
C PHE A 9 7.07 -5.36 -7.03
N HIS A 10 6.99 -5.96 -5.84
CA HIS A 10 8.03 -5.79 -4.83
C HIS A 10 9.38 -6.35 -5.29
N HIS A 11 9.39 -7.55 -5.86
CA HIS A 11 10.60 -8.14 -6.44
C HIS A 11 11.20 -7.31 -7.57
N GLN A 12 10.37 -6.66 -8.39
CA GLN A 12 10.85 -5.71 -9.39
C GLN A 12 11.44 -4.47 -8.73
N ALA A 13 10.75 -3.87 -7.75
CA ALA A 13 11.19 -2.66 -7.06
C ALA A 13 12.51 -2.84 -6.30
N GLN A 14 12.76 -4.04 -5.74
CA GLN A 14 14.03 -4.37 -5.08
C GLN A 14 15.26 -4.27 -6.00
N ARG A 15 15.08 -4.31 -7.33
CA ARG A 15 16.18 -4.16 -8.29
C ARG A 15 16.64 -2.71 -8.43
N THR A 16 15.81 -1.73 -8.06
CA THR A 16 16.07 -0.31 -8.31
C THR A 16 15.96 0.57 -7.07
N LEU A 17 15.28 0.11 -6.02
CA LEU A 17 15.09 0.84 -4.76
C LEU A 17 15.71 0.05 -3.60
N VAL A 18 16.37 0.75 -2.69
CA VAL A 18 16.93 0.14 -1.47
C VAL A 18 15.79 -0.43 -0.62
N GLY A 19 15.76 -1.75 -0.47
CA GLY A 19 14.67 -2.45 0.21
C GLY A 19 13.33 -2.43 -0.53
N GLY A 20 13.33 -2.09 -1.82
CA GLY A 20 12.14 -2.08 -2.68
C GLY A 20 11.13 -0.96 -2.38
N VAL A 21 11.50 0.05 -1.59
CA VAL A 21 10.59 1.12 -1.15
C VAL A 21 11.25 2.50 -1.05
N ASN A 22 10.44 3.56 -1.09
CA ASN A 22 10.88 4.95 -0.93
C ASN A 22 10.84 5.45 0.53
N SER A 23 10.30 4.67 1.46
CA SER A 23 10.30 4.99 2.90
C SER A 23 10.39 3.69 3.70
N PRO A 24 11.29 3.56 4.70
CA PRO A 24 11.62 2.29 5.33
C PRO A 24 10.43 1.51 5.89
N VAL A 25 9.46 2.20 6.49
CA VAL A 25 8.28 1.58 7.12
C VAL A 25 7.44 0.78 6.11
N ARG A 26 7.49 1.16 4.83
CA ARG A 26 6.75 0.50 3.76
C ARG A 26 7.31 -0.88 3.40
N ALA A 27 8.52 -1.23 3.84
CA ALA A 27 9.16 -2.51 3.53
C ALA A 27 8.66 -3.67 4.40
N PHE A 28 7.76 -3.43 5.36
CA PHE A 28 7.13 -4.46 6.21
C PHE A 28 8.11 -5.31 7.05
N LYS A 29 9.39 -4.92 7.15
CA LYS A 29 10.44 -5.69 7.84
C LYS A 29 10.10 -6.08 9.29
N SER A 30 9.36 -5.23 10.00
CA SER A 30 8.99 -5.48 11.41
C SER A 30 7.81 -6.43 11.59
N VAL A 31 7.01 -6.65 10.55
CA VAL A 31 5.79 -7.49 10.59
C VAL A 31 5.88 -8.73 9.70
N GLY A 32 6.89 -8.80 8.84
CA GLY A 32 7.13 -9.92 7.93
C GLY A 32 6.27 -9.88 6.66
N GLY A 33 6.69 -10.68 5.68
CA GLY A 33 6.06 -10.75 4.36
C GLY A 33 6.40 -9.56 3.46
N ASP A 34 5.91 -9.63 2.22
CA ASP A 34 6.09 -8.56 1.23
C ASP A 34 5.05 -7.44 1.43
N PRO A 35 5.41 -6.18 1.09
CA PRO A 35 4.49 -5.06 1.10
C PRO A 35 3.30 -5.26 0.17
N VAL A 36 2.16 -4.66 0.54
CA VAL A 36 0.97 -4.58 -0.32
C VAL A 36 1.09 -3.35 -1.24
N TYR A 37 0.83 -3.54 -2.54
CA TYR A 37 0.83 -2.45 -3.51
C TYR A 37 -0.61 -2.00 -3.78
N PHE A 38 -0.94 -0.76 -3.43
CA PHE A 38 -2.29 -0.21 -3.57
C PHE A 38 -2.50 0.43 -4.95
N GLU A 39 -3.61 0.09 -5.61
CA GLU A 39 -3.99 0.66 -6.93
C GLU A 39 -4.95 1.85 -6.80
N SER A 40 -5.81 1.84 -5.77
CA SER A 40 -6.78 2.92 -5.54
C SER A 40 -7.19 3.02 -4.07
N ALA A 41 -7.74 4.18 -3.73
CA ALA A 41 -8.19 4.52 -2.38
C ALA A 41 -9.43 5.42 -2.47
N LEU A 42 -10.47 5.14 -1.69
CA LEU A 42 -11.67 5.97 -1.63
C LEU A 42 -12.34 5.88 -0.26
N GLY A 43 -12.67 7.03 0.33
CA GLY A 43 -13.21 7.10 1.68
C GLY A 43 -12.27 6.45 2.69
N ALA A 44 -12.76 5.43 3.40
CA ALA A 44 -11.98 4.69 4.39
C ALA A 44 -11.32 3.41 3.82
N PHE A 45 -11.40 3.17 2.51
CA PHE A 45 -10.97 1.91 1.91
C PHE A 45 -9.76 2.05 0.98
N LEU A 46 -8.88 1.06 1.02
CA LEU A 46 -7.82 0.83 0.04
C LEU A 46 -8.13 -0.41 -0.76
N ARG A 47 -7.76 -0.39 -2.04
CA ARG A 47 -7.79 -1.54 -2.93
C ARG A 47 -6.39 -1.81 -3.46
N ASP A 48 -5.93 -3.05 -3.32
CA ASP A 48 -4.63 -3.48 -3.84
C ASP A 48 -4.68 -3.90 -5.31
N VAL A 49 -3.50 -4.04 -5.92
CA VAL A 49 -3.34 -4.47 -7.32
C VAL A 49 -3.84 -5.89 -7.61
N ASP A 50 -4.07 -6.67 -6.55
CA ASP A 50 -4.62 -8.02 -6.58
C ASP A 50 -6.16 -8.03 -6.44
N GLY A 51 -6.77 -6.86 -6.24
CA GLY A 51 -8.22 -6.67 -6.13
C GLY A 51 -8.77 -6.89 -4.72
N ASN A 52 -7.92 -7.00 -3.70
CA ASN A 52 -8.37 -7.08 -2.32
C ASN A 52 -8.70 -5.70 -1.76
N GLU A 53 -9.74 -5.63 -0.94
CA GLU A 53 -10.17 -4.41 -0.26
C GLU A 53 -9.83 -4.44 1.23
N TYR A 54 -9.43 -3.29 1.76
CA TYR A 54 -8.98 -3.11 3.14
C TYR A 54 -9.64 -1.88 3.75
N LEU A 55 -10.09 -1.99 5.00
CA LEU A 55 -10.40 -0.83 5.82
C LEU A 55 -9.07 -0.18 6.27
N ASP A 56 -8.87 1.09 5.94
CA ASP A 56 -7.59 1.77 6.14
C ASP A 56 -7.51 2.52 7.47
N TYR A 57 -6.72 1.96 8.38
CA TYR A 57 -6.34 2.61 9.63
C TYR A 57 -4.97 3.30 9.56
N VAL A 58 -4.22 3.14 8.47
CA VAL A 58 -2.96 3.87 8.26
C VAL A 58 -3.25 5.30 7.82
N GLY A 59 -4.27 5.52 6.98
CA GLY A 59 -4.73 6.86 6.61
C GLY A 59 -3.62 7.72 5.98
N SER A 60 -2.76 7.10 5.18
CA SER A 60 -1.53 7.69 4.65
C SER A 60 -0.61 8.31 5.72
N TRP A 61 -0.59 7.77 6.94
CA TRP A 61 0.16 8.29 8.09
C TRP A 61 -0.39 9.63 8.63
N GLY A 62 -1.66 9.94 8.37
CA GLY A 62 -2.35 11.11 8.94
C GLY A 62 -3.13 12.01 7.97
N PRO A 63 -2.65 12.30 6.74
CA PRO A 63 -3.30 13.29 5.86
C PRO A 63 -4.75 12.99 5.49
N MET A 64 -5.15 11.71 5.49
CA MET A 64 -6.46 11.26 5.02
C MET A 64 -7.54 11.35 6.12
N ILE A 65 -7.54 12.45 6.89
CA ILE A 65 -8.50 12.66 7.98
C ILE A 65 -9.94 12.80 7.47
N LEU A 66 -10.12 13.33 6.25
CA LEU A 66 -11.41 13.41 5.56
C LEU A 66 -11.70 12.17 4.70
N GLY A 67 -10.85 11.15 4.76
CA GLY A 67 -10.86 10.00 3.85
C GLY A 67 -10.13 10.28 2.53
N HIS A 68 -9.83 9.20 1.81
CA HIS A 68 -9.20 9.24 0.49
C HIS A 68 -10.18 9.72 -0.58
N GLY A 69 -9.72 10.53 -1.54
CA GLY A 69 -10.53 10.96 -2.67
C GLY A 69 -11.79 11.76 -2.29
N HIS A 70 -11.71 12.54 -1.20
CA HIS A 70 -12.81 13.39 -0.77
C HIS A 70 -13.20 14.38 -1.90
N PRO A 71 -14.48 14.49 -2.31
CA PRO A 71 -14.87 15.26 -3.51
C PRO A 71 -14.47 16.74 -3.52
N ASP A 72 -14.36 17.34 -2.33
CA ASP A 72 -14.04 18.76 -2.16
C ASP A 72 -12.53 19.05 -1.96
N VAL A 73 -11.64 18.06 -2.12
CA VAL A 73 -10.18 18.19 -1.96
C VAL A 73 -9.46 17.87 -3.26
#